data_AF-A0AAN8I189-F1
#
_entry.id   AF-A0AAN8I189-F1
#
_cell.length_a   1.000
_cell.length_b   1.000
_cell.length_c   1.000
_cell.angle_alpha   90.00
_cell.angle_beta   90.00
_cell.angle_gamma   90.00
#
_symmetry.space_group_name_H-M   'P 1'
#
loop_
_entity.id
_entity.type
_entity.pdbx_description
1 polymer ?
#
loop_
_entity_poly.entity_id
_entity_poly.type
_entity_poly.pdbx_seq_one_letter_code
_entity_poly.pdbx_strand_id
1 'polypeptide(L)'
;MEVVIFQADSKIPYFKPKLHIKKDIFPRDTIITGVVPGDYDGDSQMDVLLTTQIQNSKQTTIFIFWGNNQTLDMSGRIMLNKTFRDQPLVMDFNGDMIPDIFGFTNTVTEVCYVTNRIPVWRNALSLAVNMRIPHSNAFIDLNKDLTADLFLTTEGPAFETWINKDGNFTKVDDVLPAEPPNKTVGQSSFADFDGDGYQDHLLPVCSDLACQHSAIYMAKSGSKEWVPVLSDFKSKDTVWSFVPQKAGQPMALHFGDYNLDGFPDALVVLRNTTGSGQQAFLLENVPCNSPGCQSVGRMFEVQWDQSDLGAIKNAVMATFFDIYEDGILDMLVLSQAEGKSDLVIHALKNNFESDAYFVKVMVLSGLCSNDCPEDVKPYGVNQPGPYVSYTTTDSNGNLKNASAGQLSQSAHFSLQLPYTVLGLGRSANFLDHLFVGIPRKPGETAARMKEWMAIIPNSQLIVIPFPQDQPSSWSAKLYLTPSNSVLLTAIALIGVCVFILVIIGILHWKEKKADDREKRQEAHRFHFDAM
;
A
#
# COMPACT_ATOMS: atom_id res chain seq x y z
N MET A 1 12.15 23.73 -9.93
CA MET A 1 11.56 22.56 -9.26
C MET A 1 10.88 23.07 -8.03
N GLU A 2 9.60 22.82 -7.93
CA GLU A 2 8.73 23.12 -6.79
C GLU A 2 8.01 21.81 -6.43
N VAL A 3 7.54 21.71 -5.19
CA VAL A 3 6.66 20.60 -4.78
C VAL A 3 5.26 21.16 -4.64
N VAL A 4 4.31 20.57 -5.36
CA VAL A 4 2.88 20.91 -5.26
C VAL A 4 2.18 19.71 -4.64
N ILE A 5 1.56 19.93 -3.49
CA ILE A 5 0.80 18.91 -2.78
C ILE A 5 -0.68 19.12 -3.09
N PHE A 6 -1.29 18.05 -3.59
CA PHE A 6 -2.70 18.01 -3.88
C PHE A 6 -3.43 17.36 -2.70
N GLN A 7 -4.48 17.99 -2.20
CA GLN A 7 -5.36 17.41 -1.17
C GLN A 7 -6.64 16.88 -1.83
N ALA A 8 -7.17 15.80 -1.25
CA ALA A 8 -8.44 15.23 -1.65
C ALA A 8 -9.59 16.22 -1.44
N ASP A 9 -10.59 16.19 -2.31
CA ASP A 9 -11.79 17.01 -2.26
C ASP A 9 -13.01 16.17 -2.65
N SER A 10 -14.12 16.38 -1.95
CA SER A 10 -15.40 15.71 -2.21
C SER A 10 -15.99 15.96 -3.60
N LYS A 11 -15.51 16.98 -4.33
CA LYS A 11 -16.02 17.39 -5.64
C LYS A 11 -14.91 17.41 -6.68
N ILE A 12 -15.25 17.00 -7.90
CA ILE A 12 -14.37 17.08 -9.06
C ILE A 12 -13.89 18.53 -9.26
N PRO A 13 -12.57 18.75 -9.48
CA PRO A 13 -11.50 17.76 -9.47
C PRO A 13 -11.22 17.21 -8.05
N TYR A 14 -11.18 15.88 -7.92
CA TYR A 14 -11.04 15.17 -6.62
C TYR A 14 -9.71 15.45 -5.91
N PHE A 15 -8.73 15.99 -6.62
CA PHE A 15 -7.46 16.44 -6.07
C PHE A 15 -7.23 17.89 -6.47
N LYS A 16 -7.03 18.76 -5.47
CA LYS A 16 -6.79 20.20 -5.68
C LYS A 16 -5.42 20.59 -5.14
N PRO A 17 -4.64 21.40 -5.88
CA PRO A 17 -3.37 21.90 -5.38
C PRO A 17 -3.65 22.84 -4.20
N LYS A 18 -3.04 22.57 -3.05
CA LYS A 18 -3.27 23.33 -1.81
C LYS A 18 -1.99 23.88 -1.20
N LEU A 19 -0.90 23.13 -1.25
CA LEU A 19 0.37 23.51 -0.64
C LEU A 19 1.49 23.52 -1.68
N HIS A 20 2.35 24.53 -1.59
CA HIS A 20 3.39 24.79 -2.56
C HIS A 20 4.71 25.05 -1.84
N ILE A 21 5.66 24.12 -1.97
CA ILE A 21 7.05 24.33 -1.55
C ILE A 21 7.80 24.89 -2.75
N LYS A 22 7.99 26.20 -2.74
CA LYS A 22 8.56 26.93 -3.88
C LYS A 22 10.08 26.75 -3.98
N LYS A 23 10.62 26.90 -5.19
CA LYS A 23 12.05 26.69 -5.50
C LYS A 23 12.99 27.62 -4.71
N ASP A 24 12.57 28.84 -4.44
CA ASP A 24 13.35 29.91 -3.80
C ASP A 24 13.74 29.60 -2.34
N ILE A 25 13.05 28.63 -1.74
CA ILE A 25 13.29 28.14 -0.39
C ILE A 25 14.58 27.29 -0.33
N PHE A 26 15.02 26.72 -1.46
CA PHE A 26 16.18 25.84 -1.52
C PHE A 26 17.46 26.59 -1.94
N PRO A 27 18.65 26.06 -1.56
CA PRO A 27 19.91 26.51 -2.13
C PRO A 27 19.91 26.47 -3.68
N ARG A 28 20.77 27.29 -4.30
CA ARG A 28 20.94 27.26 -5.76
C ARG A 28 21.34 25.86 -6.23
N ASP A 29 20.83 25.49 -7.41
CA ASP A 29 21.10 24.20 -8.07
C ASP A 29 20.68 22.97 -7.25
N THR A 30 19.60 23.11 -6.48
CA THR A 30 18.95 21.98 -5.79
C THR A 30 18.00 21.25 -6.76
N ILE A 31 18.17 19.93 -6.84
CA ILE A 31 17.29 18.99 -7.53
C ILE A 31 16.55 18.17 -6.48
N ILE A 32 15.22 18.08 -6.60
CA ILE A 32 14.40 17.25 -5.73
C ILE A 32 14.38 15.84 -6.31
N THR A 33 14.75 14.86 -5.51
CA THR A 33 14.88 13.46 -5.94
C THR A 33 13.78 12.55 -5.40
N GLY A 34 13.05 12.99 -4.36
CA GLY A 34 11.97 12.22 -3.75
C GLY A 34 11.21 13.02 -2.69
N VAL A 35 10.01 12.55 -2.38
CA VAL A 35 9.10 13.13 -1.38
C VAL A 35 8.59 11.97 -0.53
N VAL A 36 8.74 12.05 0.79
CA VAL A 36 8.31 11.01 1.72
C VAL A 36 7.47 11.64 2.84
N PRO A 37 6.13 11.55 2.75
CA PRO A 37 5.24 12.02 3.82
C PRO A 37 5.33 11.11 5.05
N GLY A 38 5.23 11.68 6.26
CA GLY A 38 5.30 10.96 7.54
C GLY A 38 5.19 11.93 8.73
N ASP A 39 5.08 11.43 9.95
CA ASP A 39 5.03 12.23 11.19
C ASP A 39 6.39 12.16 11.91
N TYR A 40 7.36 12.97 11.48
CA TYR A 40 8.76 12.81 11.89
C TYR A 40 9.07 13.39 13.27
N ASP A 41 8.23 14.31 13.78
CA ASP A 41 8.40 14.87 15.13
C ASP A 41 7.51 14.21 16.20
N GLY A 42 6.54 13.40 15.79
CA GLY A 42 5.67 12.60 16.66
C GLY A 42 4.46 13.37 17.18
N ASP A 43 4.04 14.43 16.50
CA ASP A 43 2.91 15.28 16.89
C ASP A 43 1.56 14.82 16.33
N SER A 44 1.53 13.67 15.62
CA SER A 44 0.37 13.09 14.94
C SER A 44 -0.14 13.91 13.75
N GLN A 45 0.69 14.79 13.18
CA GLN A 45 0.42 15.53 11.95
C GLN A 45 1.32 15.08 10.81
N MET A 46 0.83 15.26 9.59
CA MET A 46 1.58 14.86 8.40
C MET A 46 2.64 15.91 8.06
N ASP A 47 3.91 15.56 8.22
CA ASP A 47 5.06 16.28 7.73
C ASP A 47 5.44 15.83 6.31
N VAL A 48 6.36 16.57 5.71
CA VAL A 48 6.93 16.25 4.40
C VAL A 48 8.45 16.26 4.45
N LEU A 49 9.04 15.09 4.24
CA LEU A 49 10.47 14.93 4.01
C LEU A 49 10.77 15.01 2.52
N LEU A 50 11.76 15.81 2.14
CA LEU A 50 12.28 15.90 0.78
C LEU A 50 13.71 15.38 0.72
N THR A 51 13.96 14.49 -0.24
CA THR A 51 15.32 14.11 -0.62
C THR A 51 15.77 15.01 -1.77
N THR A 52 17.00 15.53 -1.67
CA THR A 52 17.52 16.50 -2.64
C THR A 52 18.99 16.26 -2.96
N GLN A 53 19.43 16.66 -4.14
CA GLN A 53 20.84 16.76 -4.52
C GLN A 53 21.19 18.22 -4.77
N ILE A 54 22.25 18.71 -4.12
CA ILE A 54 22.68 20.12 -4.16
C ILE A 54 23.98 20.22 -4.97
N GLN A 55 24.07 21.17 -5.90
CA GLN A 55 25.29 21.49 -6.67
C GLN A 55 25.90 20.29 -7.41
N ASN A 56 25.06 19.40 -7.96
CA ASN A 56 25.48 18.13 -8.59
C ASN A 56 26.29 17.19 -7.66
N SER A 57 26.16 17.35 -6.34
CA SER A 57 26.67 16.35 -5.40
C SER A 57 26.00 15.01 -5.65
N LYS A 58 26.77 13.92 -5.54
CA LYS A 58 26.22 12.56 -5.51
C LYS A 58 25.56 12.22 -4.18
N GLN A 59 25.68 13.08 -3.18
CA GLN A 59 25.08 12.88 -1.86
C GLN A 59 23.66 13.46 -1.82
N THR A 60 22.82 12.80 -1.03
CA THR A 60 21.45 13.21 -0.76
C THR A 60 21.39 14.05 0.51
N THR A 61 20.87 15.27 0.37
CA THR A 61 20.52 16.18 1.48
C THR A 61 19.03 16.07 1.78
N ILE A 62 18.68 16.08 3.06
CA ILE A 62 17.31 15.94 3.55
C ILE A 62 16.80 17.27 4.10
N PHE A 63 15.58 17.63 3.70
CA PHE A 63 14.81 18.71 4.29
C PHE A 63 13.51 18.14 4.86
N ILE A 64 13.07 18.64 6.03
CA ILE A 64 11.79 18.26 6.63
C ILE A 64 10.97 19.51 6.87
N PHE A 65 9.73 19.48 6.38
CA PHE A 65 8.72 20.53 6.52
C PHE A 65 7.61 20.05 7.43
N TRP A 66 7.33 20.81 8.49
CA TRP A 66 6.43 20.38 9.55
C TRP A 66 4.97 20.62 9.19
N GLY A 67 4.13 19.63 9.43
CA GLY A 67 2.69 19.68 9.32
C GLY A 67 2.10 20.62 10.36
N ASN A 68 1.05 21.32 9.95
CA ASN A 68 0.12 21.95 10.88
C ASN A 68 -1.27 21.89 10.26
N ASN A 69 -2.00 20.83 10.61
CA ASN A 69 -3.33 20.49 10.12
C ASN A 69 -3.36 20.35 8.59
N GLN A 70 -3.85 21.38 7.88
CA GLN A 70 -3.90 21.40 6.41
C GLN A 70 -2.80 22.28 5.78
N THR A 71 -1.81 22.71 6.58
CA THR A 71 -0.73 23.62 6.17
C THR A 71 0.65 23.03 6.48
N LEU A 72 1.71 23.65 5.94
CA LEU A 72 3.10 23.31 6.21
C LEU A 72 3.86 24.53 6.71
N ASP A 73 4.63 24.38 7.77
CA ASP A 73 5.56 25.39 8.26
C ASP A 73 6.80 25.47 7.35
N MET A 74 6.77 26.41 6.42
CA MET A 74 7.88 26.68 5.51
C MET A 74 9.09 27.32 6.20
N SER A 75 8.86 27.99 7.34
CA SER A 75 9.85 28.82 8.03
C SER A 75 10.65 28.03 9.07
N GLY A 76 9.98 27.16 9.83
CA GLY A 76 10.59 26.28 10.83
C GLY A 76 11.14 24.97 10.28
N ARG A 77 11.20 24.80 8.95
CA ARG A 77 11.80 23.62 8.30
C ARG A 77 13.22 23.37 8.82
N ILE A 78 13.63 22.11 8.83
CA ILE A 78 15.01 21.75 9.13
C ILE A 78 15.72 21.18 7.90
N MET A 79 17.04 21.41 7.84
CA MET A 79 17.95 20.67 6.98
C MET A 79 18.80 19.79 7.90
N LEU A 80 18.90 18.50 7.60
CA LEU A 80 19.75 17.60 8.38
C LEU A 80 21.23 18.00 8.24
N ASN A 81 21.99 17.83 9.33
CA ASN A 81 23.41 18.21 9.40
C ASN A 81 24.37 17.18 8.75
N LYS A 82 23.87 16.00 8.35
CA LYS A 82 24.60 15.02 7.55
C LYS A 82 23.85 14.71 6.27
N THR A 83 24.58 14.14 5.31
CA THR A 83 24.07 13.70 4.01
C THR A 83 24.24 12.19 3.85
N PHE A 84 23.33 11.58 3.10
CA PHE A 84 23.42 10.18 2.71
C PHE A 84 24.11 10.03 1.35
N ARG A 85 24.66 8.86 1.05
CA ARG A 85 25.21 8.56 -0.29
C ARG A 85 24.13 8.30 -1.33
N ASP A 86 22.92 7.94 -0.88
CA ASP A 86 21.77 7.63 -1.73
C ASP A 86 20.47 8.07 -1.03
N GLN A 87 19.30 7.92 -1.66
CA GLN A 87 18.01 8.21 -1.01
C GLN A 87 17.79 7.27 0.19
N PRO A 88 17.42 7.78 1.39
CA PRO A 88 17.26 6.94 2.58
C PRO A 88 15.98 6.08 2.55
N LEU A 89 15.99 5.02 3.38
CA LEU A 89 14.82 4.28 3.78
C LEU A 89 14.19 4.96 5.01
N VAL A 90 12.90 5.27 4.94
CA VAL A 90 12.11 5.74 6.08
C VAL A 90 11.46 4.53 6.73
N MET A 91 11.73 4.32 8.01
CA MET A 91 11.32 3.15 8.77
C MET A 91 11.22 3.47 10.26
N ASP A 92 10.42 2.73 11.03
CA ASP A 92 10.42 2.83 12.50
C ASP A 92 11.50 1.90 13.06
N PHE A 93 12.71 2.44 13.25
CA PHE A 93 13.89 1.61 13.56
C PHE A 93 13.90 1.15 15.02
N ASN A 94 13.37 1.96 15.94
CA ASN A 94 13.37 1.70 17.38
C ASN A 94 11.99 1.25 17.92
N GLY A 95 10.98 1.11 17.07
CA GLY A 95 9.64 0.66 17.45
C GLY A 95 8.82 1.67 18.25
N ASP A 96 9.18 2.96 18.25
CA ASP A 96 8.44 4.01 18.96
C ASP A 96 7.23 4.56 18.18
N MET A 97 7.03 4.06 16.95
CA MET A 97 6.03 4.50 15.98
C MET A 97 6.21 5.94 15.50
N ILE A 98 7.44 6.46 15.52
CA ILE A 98 7.86 7.68 14.84
C ILE A 98 8.79 7.27 13.69
N PRO A 99 8.58 7.74 12.45
CA PRO A 99 9.44 7.39 11.32
C PRO A 99 10.88 7.91 11.50
N ASP A 100 11.84 7.00 11.37
CA ASP A 100 13.27 7.27 11.37
C ASP A 100 13.85 7.23 9.96
N ILE A 101 15.00 7.88 9.78
CA ILE A 101 15.67 8.00 8.48
C ILE A 101 16.93 7.14 8.49
N PHE A 102 16.85 5.96 7.87
CA PHE A 102 17.93 4.98 7.76
C PHE A 102 18.66 5.11 6.42
N GLY A 103 19.99 5.06 6.44
CA GLY A 103 20.76 5.00 5.20
C GLY A 103 22.27 4.94 5.39
N PHE A 104 22.98 4.83 4.28
CA PHE A 104 24.44 4.80 4.28
C PHE A 104 25.00 6.22 4.13
N THR A 105 25.81 6.65 5.12
CA THR A 105 26.55 7.91 5.06
C THR A 105 27.94 7.67 4.47
N ASN A 106 28.95 8.49 4.78
CA ASN A 106 30.25 8.38 4.11
C ASN A 106 31.02 7.11 4.46
N THR A 107 30.80 6.50 5.61
CA THR A 107 31.63 5.37 6.09
C THR A 107 30.86 4.26 6.79
N VAL A 108 29.63 4.54 7.24
CA VAL A 108 28.84 3.64 8.09
C VAL A 108 27.36 3.76 7.75
N THR A 109 26.60 2.73 8.09
CA THR A 109 25.14 2.76 8.09
C THR A 109 24.65 3.45 9.35
N GLU A 110 23.86 4.51 9.18
CA GLU A 110 23.35 5.32 10.29
C GLU A 110 21.83 5.43 10.20
N VAL A 111 21.23 5.71 11.34
CA VAL A 111 19.82 6.09 11.49
C VAL A 111 19.76 7.46 12.16
N CYS A 112 18.89 8.33 11.64
CA CYS A 112 18.60 9.65 12.19
C CYS A 112 17.19 9.66 12.76
N TYR A 113 17.10 9.78 14.08
CA TYR A 113 15.86 10.01 14.82
C TYR A 113 15.54 11.51 14.80
N VAL A 114 14.29 11.91 14.59
CA VAL A 114 13.91 13.34 14.51
C VAL A 114 12.79 13.72 15.51
N THR A 115 12.72 13.01 16.63
CA THR A 115 11.74 13.26 17.68
C THR A 115 11.77 14.72 18.17
N ASN A 116 10.60 15.36 18.31
CA ASN A 116 10.48 16.77 18.70
C ASN A 116 11.34 17.73 17.85
N ARG A 117 11.50 17.44 16.56
CA ARG A 117 12.27 18.24 15.58
C ARG A 117 13.77 18.31 15.86
N ILE A 118 14.32 17.43 16.70
CA ILE A 118 15.75 17.39 17.05
C ILE A 118 16.41 16.17 16.39
N PRO A 119 17.29 16.37 15.38
CA PRO A 119 17.94 15.24 14.72
C PRO A 119 19.05 14.64 15.58
N VAL A 120 18.97 13.32 15.83
CA VAL A 120 19.96 12.54 16.58
C VAL A 120 20.43 11.36 15.72
N TRP A 121 21.74 11.28 15.49
CA TRP A 121 22.36 10.24 14.66
C TRP A 121 22.92 9.10 15.52
N ARG A 122 22.67 7.86 15.10
CA ARG A 122 23.27 6.66 15.69
C ARG A 122 23.76 5.74 14.59
N ASN A 123 24.79 4.94 14.90
CA ASN A 123 25.13 3.79 14.06
C ASN A 123 23.96 2.81 14.12
N ALA A 124 23.49 2.37 12.96
CA ALA A 124 22.31 1.51 12.87
C ALA A 124 22.67 0.03 13.06
N LEU A 125 23.71 -0.44 12.37
CA LEU A 125 24.06 -1.87 12.33
C LEU A 125 25.42 -2.12 12.99
N SER A 126 25.58 -3.34 13.52
CA SER A 126 26.83 -3.78 14.16
C SER A 126 27.95 -4.06 13.16
N LEU A 127 27.60 -4.41 11.92
CA LEU A 127 28.54 -4.66 10.82
C LEU A 127 28.45 -3.55 9.77
N ALA A 128 29.57 -3.20 9.17
CA ALA A 128 29.60 -2.28 8.05
C ALA A 128 29.02 -2.98 6.80
N VAL A 129 28.07 -2.32 6.15
CA VAL A 129 27.41 -2.80 4.93
C VAL A 129 27.64 -1.79 3.83
N ASN A 130 28.17 -2.23 2.69
CA ASN A 130 28.33 -1.36 1.53
C ASN A 130 27.09 -1.49 0.62
N MET A 131 26.26 -0.46 0.62
CA MET A 131 24.97 -0.49 -0.08
C MET A 131 25.15 -0.27 -1.59
N ARG A 132 24.32 -0.96 -2.38
CA ARG A 132 24.19 -0.70 -3.81
C ARG A 132 23.61 0.70 -4.03
N ILE A 133 23.96 1.35 -5.14
CA ILE A 133 23.36 2.63 -5.54
C ILE A 133 22.91 2.52 -7.01
N PRO A 134 21.62 2.66 -7.34
CA PRO A 134 20.50 2.83 -6.40
C PRO A 134 20.23 1.53 -5.60
N HIS A 135 19.96 1.67 -4.30
CA HIS A 135 19.48 0.54 -3.48
C HIS A 135 17.97 0.31 -3.64
N SER A 136 17.47 -0.80 -3.10
CA SER A 136 16.05 -1.09 -2.94
C SER A 136 15.75 -1.70 -1.56
N ASN A 137 16.42 -1.18 -0.53
CA ASN A 137 16.26 -1.63 0.86
C ASN A 137 14.78 -1.56 1.28
N ALA A 138 14.36 -2.49 2.14
CA ALA A 138 12.98 -2.60 2.60
C ALA A 138 12.90 -2.89 4.10
N PHE A 139 11.83 -2.41 4.74
CA PHE A 139 11.44 -2.69 6.11
C PHE A 139 10.11 -3.45 6.12
N ILE A 140 10.18 -4.78 6.16
CA ILE A 140 9.03 -5.67 5.96
C ILE A 140 9.24 -6.99 6.69
N ASP A 141 8.17 -7.64 7.14
CA ASP A 141 8.24 -8.98 7.76
C ASP A 141 8.64 -10.04 6.71
N LEU A 142 9.75 -10.72 6.96
CA LEU A 142 10.31 -11.75 6.08
C LEU A 142 10.26 -13.16 6.70
N ASN A 143 9.89 -13.25 7.98
CA ASN A 143 9.88 -14.51 8.74
C ASN A 143 8.48 -14.89 9.28
N LYS A 144 7.45 -14.10 8.96
CA LYS A 144 6.04 -14.28 9.34
C LYS A 144 5.80 -14.17 10.85
N ASP A 145 6.56 -13.33 11.54
CA ASP A 145 6.36 -13.04 12.97
C ASP A 145 5.55 -11.76 13.23
N LEU A 146 5.02 -11.14 12.17
CA LEU A 146 4.26 -9.88 12.13
C LEU A 146 5.07 -8.65 12.59
N THR A 147 6.40 -8.78 12.66
CA THR A 147 7.33 -7.68 12.94
C THR A 147 8.15 -7.41 11.69
N ALA A 148 8.30 -6.14 11.32
CA ALA A 148 9.13 -5.80 10.18
C ALA A 148 10.62 -6.09 10.43
N ASP A 149 11.22 -6.78 9.46
CA ASP A 149 12.64 -7.07 9.33
C ASP A 149 13.30 -6.07 8.36
N LEU A 150 14.62 -6.08 8.30
CA LEU A 150 15.39 -5.21 7.41
C LEU A 150 16.02 -6.01 6.26
N PHE A 151 15.67 -5.66 5.03
CA PHE A 151 16.28 -6.17 3.82
C PHE A 151 17.19 -5.12 3.20
N LEU A 152 18.45 -5.48 2.89
CA LEU A 152 19.43 -4.59 2.29
C LEU A 152 19.91 -5.10 0.94
N THR A 153 20.04 -4.19 -0.03
CA THR A 153 20.76 -4.46 -1.28
C THR A 153 22.19 -3.93 -1.21
N THR A 154 23.16 -4.79 -1.46
CA THR A 154 24.60 -4.50 -1.31
C THR A 154 25.32 -4.51 -2.66
N GLU A 155 26.53 -3.92 -2.68
CA GLU A 155 27.42 -4.02 -3.84
C GLU A 155 27.76 -5.49 -4.13
N GLY A 156 27.73 -5.90 -5.40
CA GLY A 156 27.91 -7.32 -5.74
C GLY A 156 27.26 -7.74 -7.05
N PRO A 157 26.08 -7.19 -7.43
CA PRO A 157 24.93 -6.92 -6.56
C PRO A 157 24.59 -8.13 -5.67
N ALA A 158 24.30 -7.92 -4.39
CA ALA A 158 23.91 -8.97 -3.46
C ALA A 158 22.85 -8.46 -2.47
N PHE A 159 22.41 -9.35 -1.58
CA PHE A 159 21.34 -9.12 -0.62
C PHE A 159 21.75 -9.54 0.79
N GLU A 160 21.31 -8.80 1.79
CA GLU A 160 21.41 -9.19 3.19
C GLU A 160 20.04 -9.11 3.85
N THR A 161 19.70 -10.14 4.63
CA THR A 161 18.48 -10.16 5.44
C THR A 161 18.86 -10.02 6.91
N TRP A 162 18.17 -9.11 7.60
CA TRP A 162 18.40 -8.78 9.00
C TRP A 162 17.09 -8.90 9.76
N ILE A 163 16.96 -9.96 10.56
CA ILE A 163 15.73 -10.26 11.29
C ILE A 163 15.65 -9.42 12.57
N ASN A 164 14.49 -8.86 12.83
CA ASN A 164 14.18 -8.14 14.06
C ASN A 164 13.97 -9.14 15.20
N LYS A 165 14.98 -9.27 16.04
CA LYS A 165 14.95 -10.11 17.23
C LYS A 165 15.13 -9.25 18.47
N ASP A 166 14.13 -9.31 19.35
CA ASP A 166 14.10 -8.55 20.60
C ASP A 166 14.27 -7.02 20.39
N GLY A 167 13.74 -6.50 19.27
CA GLY A 167 13.84 -5.09 18.88
C GLY A 167 15.21 -4.69 18.33
N ASN A 168 16.04 -5.64 17.91
CA ASN A 168 17.35 -5.39 17.29
C ASN A 168 17.54 -6.25 16.04
N PHE A 169 18.29 -5.74 15.07
CA PHE A 169 18.48 -6.40 13.77
C PHE A 169 19.69 -7.33 13.79
N THR A 170 19.45 -8.62 13.52
CA THR A 170 20.49 -9.64 13.43
C THR A 170 20.56 -10.18 12.01
N LYS A 171 21.74 -10.11 11.38
CA LYS A 171 21.96 -10.68 10.04
C LYS A 171 21.73 -12.19 10.08
N VAL A 172 20.95 -12.67 9.12
CA VAL A 172 20.74 -14.09 8.87
C VAL A 172 20.99 -14.38 7.41
N ASP A 173 21.53 -15.55 7.13
CA ASP A 173 21.78 -15.95 5.75
C ASP A 173 20.60 -16.75 5.19
N ASP A 174 19.85 -17.54 5.97
CA ASP A 174 18.96 -18.59 5.44
C ASP A 174 17.52 -18.18 5.07
N VAL A 175 17.15 -16.91 5.21
CA VAL A 175 15.77 -16.45 4.95
C VAL A 175 15.51 -16.17 3.47
N LEU A 176 16.44 -15.51 2.79
CA LEU A 176 16.36 -15.25 1.35
C LEU A 176 17.69 -15.61 0.65
N PRO A 177 17.71 -15.75 -0.68
CA PRO A 177 18.96 -15.89 -1.43
C PRO A 177 19.83 -14.64 -1.27
N ALA A 178 21.10 -14.81 -0.92
CA ALA A 178 22.04 -13.70 -0.78
C ALA A 178 22.52 -13.17 -2.15
N GLU A 179 22.52 -14.04 -3.17
CA GLU A 179 22.98 -13.70 -4.52
C GLU A 179 21.78 -13.67 -5.49
N PRO A 180 21.72 -12.71 -6.41
CA PRO A 180 20.68 -12.66 -7.44
C PRO A 180 20.90 -13.72 -8.52
N PRO A 181 19.86 -14.03 -9.34
CA PRO A 181 20.00 -14.98 -10.44
C PRO A 181 20.85 -14.42 -11.59
N ASN A 182 20.98 -13.10 -11.69
CA ASN A 182 21.68 -12.38 -12.76
C ASN A 182 22.50 -11.21 -12.22
N LYS A 183 23.48 -10.73 -13.01
CA LYS A 183 24.29 -9.56 -12.64
C LYS A 183 23.58 -8.21 -12.83
N THR A 184 22.68 -8.12 -13.81
CA THR A 184 21.92 -6.90 -14.08
C THR A 184 20.54 -7.06 -13.48
N VAL A 185 20.31 -6.41 -12.35
CA VAL A 185 19.09 -6.57 -11.54
C VAL A 185 18.43 -5.22 -11.30
N GLY A 186 17.11 -5.21 -11.22
CA GLY A 186 16.31 -4.07 -10.83
C GLY A 186 16.20 -3.89 -9.32
N GLN A 187 15.12 -3.21 -8.92
CA GLN A 187 14.72 -3.04 -7.54
C GLN A 187 14.09 -4.33 -7.03
N SER A 188 14.49 -4.74 -5.84
CA SER A 188 13.78 -5.76 -5.07
C SER A 188 12.41 -5.22 -4.67
N SER A 189 11.39 -6.05 -4.81
CA SER A 189 10.03 -5.76 -4.39
C SER A 189 9.47 -6.97 -3.62
N PHE A 190 8.51 -6.74 -2.72
CA PHE A 190 7.99 -7.76 -1.83
C PHE A 190 6.46 -7.80 -1.89
N ALA A 191 5.92 -9.00 -2.08
CA ALA A 191 4.48 -9.26 -2.12
C ALA A 191 4.24 -10.74 -1.82
N ASP A 192 3.07 -11.06 -1.24
CA ASP A 192 2.58 -12.43 -1.08
C ASP A 192 2.07 -12.94 -2.43
N PHE A 193 2.99 -13.38 -3.29
CA PHE A 193 2.73 -13.58 -4.72
C PHE A 193 1.95 -14.87 -4.98
N ASP A 194 2.11 -15.88 -4.12
CA ASP A 194 1.41 -17.16 -4.23
C ASP A 194 0.28 -17.37 -3.22
N GLY A 195 0.01 -16.39 -2.36
CA GLY A 195 -1.13 -16.40 -1.42
C GLY A 195 -0.94 -17.34 -0.24
N ASP A 196 0.30 -17.62 0.16
CA ASP A 196 0.63 -18.51 1.28
C ASP A 196 0.78 -17.76 2.63
N GLY A 197 0.74 -16.43 2.60
CA GLY A 197 0.89 -15.56 3.77
C GLY A 197 2.33 -15.19 4.13
N TYR A 198 3.33 -15.57 3.32
CA TYR A 198 4.71 -15.07 3.42
C TYR A 198 4.95 -13.98 2.37
N GLN A 199 5.89 -13.07 2.64
CA GLN A 199 6.35 -12.14 1.61
C GLN A 199 7.40 -12.82 0.73
N ASP A 200 7.14 -12.81 -0.57
CA ASP A 200 8.08 -13.30 -1.57
C ASP A 200 8.94 -12.16 -2.11
N HIS A 201 10.21 -12.46 -2.40
CA HIS A 201 11.12 -11.50 -3.00
C HIS A 201 11.05 -11.60 -4.52
N LEU A 202 10.49 -10.57 -5.15
CA LEU A 202 10.36 -10.46 -6.60
C LEU A 202 11.45 -9.53 -7.15
N LEU A 203 12.11 -9.97 -8.22
CA LEU A 203 13.28 -9.30 -8.78
C LEU A 203 13.21 -9.25 -10.31
N PRO A 204 13.00 -8.06 -10.92
CA PRO A 204 13.17 -7.88 -12.35
C PRO A 204 14.66 -7.90 -12.71
N VAL A 205 15.03 -8.62 -13.77
CA VAL A 205 16.41 -8.79 -14.20
C VAL A 205 16.56 -8.65 -15.72
N CYS A 206 17.79 -8.38 -16.14
CA CYS A 206 18.21 -8.44 -17.53
C CYS A 206 19.28 -9.52 -17.69
N SER A 207 19.14 -10.35 -18.73
CA SER A 207 20.14 -11.37 -19.06
C SER A 207 21.41 -10.79 -19.68
N ASP A 208 21.30 -9.58 -20.24
CA ASP A 208 22.39 -8.87 -20.89
C ASP A 208 22.45 -7.39 -20.45
N LEU A 209 23.61 -6.76 -20.63
CA LEU A 209 23.83 -5.35 -20.26
C LEU A 209 22.94 -4.37 -21.04
N ALA A 210 22.57 -4.73 -22.27
CA ALA A 210 21.70 -3.91 -23.08
C ALA A 210 20.22 -4.12 -22.72
N CYS A 211 19.89 -5.06 -21.82
CA CYS A 211 18.54 -5.51 -21.50
C CYS A 211 17.70 -5.83 -22.74
N GLN A 212 18.22 -6.69 -23.63
CA GLN A 212 17.46 -7.23 -24.76
C GLN A 212 16.53 -8.36 -24.32
N HIS A 213 16.96 -9.13 -23.31
CA HIS A 213 16.15 -10.17 -22.69
C HIS A 213 15.93 -9.86 -21.21
N SER A 214 14.66 -9.85 -20.82
CA SER A 214 14.21 -9.57 -19.46
C SER A 214 13.54 -10.79 -18.85
N ALA A 215 13.59 -10.86 -17.53
CA ALA A 215 12.87 -11.84 -16.75
C ALA A 215 12.47 -11.24 -15.40
N ILE A 216 11.46 -11.82 -14.76
CA ILE A 216 11.13 -11.59 -13.36
C ILE A 216 11.32 -12.92 -12.65
N TYR A 217 12.12 -12.90 -11.59
CA TYR A 217 12.32 -14.04 -10.71
C TYR A 217 11.67 -13.78 -9.36
N MET A 218 11.28 -14.87 -8.71
CA MET A 218 10.71 -14.89 -7.36
C MET A 218 11.58 -15.80 -6.48
N ALA A 219 11.79 -15.42 -5.24
CA ALA A 219 12.37 -16.25 -4.19
C ALA A 219 11.46 -16.29 -2.97
N LYS A 220 11.18 -17.50 -2.49
CA LYS A 220 10.36 -17.73 -1.29
C LYS A 220 11.20 -17.60 -0.03
N SER A 221 10.57 -17.14 1.06
CA SER A 221 11.19 -17.20 2.38
C SER A 221 11.58 -18.64 2.77
N GLY A 222 12.80 -18.82 3.28
CA GLY A 222 13.39 -20.12 3.61
C GLY A 222 13.91 -20.93 2.41
N SER A 223 13.82 -20.39 1.19
CA SER A 223 14.39 -21.01 -0.02
C SER A 223 15.62 -20.27 -0.52
N LYS A 224 16.55 -21.03 -1.13
CA LYS A 224 17.73 -20.49 -1.82
C LYS A 224 17.57 -20.42 -3.33
N GLU A 225 16.42 -20.85 -3.84
CA GLU A 225 16.17 -20.97 -5.26
C GLU A 225 15.45 -19.74 -5.81
N TRP A 226 15.90 -19.30 -6.99
CA TRP A 226 15.23 -18.30 -7.80
C TRP A 226 14.39 -18.99 -8.87
N VAL A 227 13.09 -18.70 -8.87
CA VAL A 227 12.12 -19.30 -9.78
C VAL A 227 11.66 -18.24 -10.79
N PRO A 228 11.78 -18.48 -12.11
CA PRO A 228 11.30 -17.52 -13.10
C PRO A 228 9.76 -17.51 -13.11
N VAL A 229 9.17 -16.34 -12.85
CA VAL A 229 7.72 -16.12 -12.88
C VAL A 229 7.28 -15.33 -14.11
N LEU A 230 8.22 -14.75 -14.85
CA LEU A 230 7.99 -14.21 -16.20
C LEU A 230 9.31 -14.19 -16.98
N SER A 231 9.31 -14.72 -18.20
CA SER A 231 10.49 -14.71 -19.08
C SER A 231 10.16 -14.45 -20.54
N ASP A 232 8.91 -14.66 -20.96
CA ASP A 232 8.46 -14.36 -22.31
C ASP A 232 7.77 -13.00 -22.38
N PHE A 233 8.49 -12.03 -22.95
CA PHE A 233 8.01 -10.67 -23.20
C PHE A 233 7.69 -10.44 -24.69
N LYS A 234 7.39 -11.53 -25.43
CA LYS A 234 7.06 -11.44 -26.85
C LYS A 234 5.56 -11.24 -27.04
N SER A 235 5.21 -10.23 -27.84
CA SER A 235 3.85 -10.00 -28.33
C SER A 235 3.84 -10.05 -29.84
N LYS A 236 3.22 -11.09 -30.42
CA LYS A 236 3.21 -11.35 -31.87
C LYS A 236 4.65 -11.36 -32.43
N ASP A 237 5.00 -10.39 -33.27
CA ASP A 237 6.34 -10.24 -33.88
C ASP A 237 7.23 -9.21 -33.16
N THR A 238 6.75 -8.62 -32.05
CA THR A 238 7.49 -7.64 -31.27
C THR A 238 8.02 -8.24 -29.98
N VAL A 239 9.25 -7.87 -29.62
CA VAL A 239 9.86 -8.26 -28.34
C VAL A 239 9.94 -7.02 -27.47
N TRP A 240 9.48 -7.16 -26.24
CA TRP A 240 9.57 -6.11 -25.23
C TRP A 240 10.58 -6.50 -24.17
N SER A 241 11.13 -5.51 -23.48
CA SER A 241 12.05 -5.73 -22.37
C SER A 241 11.99 -4.57 -21.39
N PHE A 242 12.54 -4.76 -20.19
CA PHE A 242 12.71 -3.65 -19.26
C PHE A 242 13.58 -2.55 -19.86
N VAL A 243 13.26 -1.32 -19.48
CA VAL A 243 14.08 -0.16 -19.83
C VAL A 243 15.40 -0.27 -19.06
N PRO A 244 16.57 -0.24 -19.73
CA PRO A 244 17.86 -0.26 -19.04
C PRO A 244 17.93 0.86 -18.01
N GLN A 245 18.45 0.56 -16.82
CA GLN A 245 18.53 1.53 -15.74
C GLN A 245 19.23 2.82 -16.19
N LYS A 246 18.52 3.93 -16.04
CA LYS A 246 19.10 5.28 -16.16
C LYS A 246 19.19 5.88 -14.77
N ALA A 247 20.12 6.82 -14.57
CA ALA A 247 20.25 7.54 -13.31
C ALA A 247 18.90 8.15 -12.89
N GLY A 248 18.34 7.66 -11.78
CA GLY A 248 17.05 8.12 -11.22
C GLY A 248 15.80 7.38 -11.71
N GLN A 249 15.91 6.38 -12.59
CA GLN A 249 14.77 5.55 -13.04
C GLN A 249 15.18 4.08 -13.04
N PRO A 250 15.03 3.39 -11.89
CA PRO A 250 15.38 2.00 -11.81
C PRO A 250 14.27 1.11 -12.41
N MET A 251 14.63 -0.12 -12.76
CA MET A 251 13.66 -1.15 -13.14
C MET A 251 12.92 -1.59 -11.87
N ALA A 252 11.65 -1.23 -11.74
CA ALA A 252 10.84 -1.52 -10.56
C ALA A 252 9.51 -2.17 -10.96
N LEU A 253 8.95 -2.95 -10.04
CA LEU A 253 7.61 -3.51 -10.11
C LEU A 253 6.75 -2.72 -9.11
N HIS A 254 5.61 -2.20 -9.55
CA HIS A 254 4.65 -1.53 -8.67
C HIS A 254 3.44 -2.44 -8.48
N PHE A 255 3.28 -2.99 -7.27
CA PHE A 255 2.26 -4.00 -6.99
C PHE A 255 0.91 -3.40 -6.61
N GLY A 256 -0.15 -4.12 -6.97
CA GLY A 256 -1.53 -3.85 -6.59
C GLY A 256 -2.43 -4.96 -7.13
N ASP A 257 -3.34 -5.45 -6.30
CA ASP A 257 -4.36 -6.43 -6.71
C ASP A 257 -5.47 -5.68 -7.47
N TYR A 258 -5.37 -5.62 -8.81
CA TYR A 258 -6.24 -4.75 -9.62
C TYR A 258 -7.62 -5.36 -9.86
N ASN A 259 -7.72 -6.69 -9.72
CA ASN A 259 -8.93 -7.48 -9.96
C ASN A 259 -9.50 -8.10 -8.66
N LEU A 260 -8.92 -7.76 -7.51
CA LEU A 260 -9.34 -8.17 -6.17
C LEU A 260 -9.43 -9.70 -5.99
N ASP A 261 -8.63 -10.47 -6.72
CA ASP A 261 -8.66 -11.93 -6.64
C ASP A 261 -7.83 -12.49 -5.47
N GLY A 262 -7.08 -11.63 -4.78
CA GLY A 262 -6.21 -11.94 -3.64
C GLY A 262 -4.77 -12.26 -4.02
N PHE A 263 -4.40 -12.14 -5.30
CA PHE A 263 -3.04 -12.31 -5.77
C PHE A 263 -2.51 -10.97 -6.31
N PRO A 264 -1.39 -10.43 -5.78
CA PRO A 264 -0.88 -9.15 -6.22
C PRO A 264 -0.45 -9.16 -7.70
N ASP A 265 -1.00 -8.23 -8.48
CA ASP A 265 -0.58 -7.92 -9.85
C ASP A 265 0.48 -6.81 -9.86
N ALA A 266 1.08 -6.54 -11.01
CA ALA A 266 2.12 -5.51 -11.13
C ALA A 266 1.93 -4.59 -12.34
N LEU A 267 2.29 -3.32 -12.17
CA LEU A 267 2.53 -2.39 -13.27
C LEU A 267 4.03 -2.29 -13.56
N VAL A 268 4.37 -2.32 -14.85
CA VAL A 268 5.76 -2.21 -15.32
C VAL A 268 5.85 -1.29 -16.53
N VAL A 269 7.04 -0.74 -16.76
CA VAL A 269 7.35 -0.01 -17.98
C VAL A 269 8.31 -0.83 -18.82
N LEU A 270 7.89 -1.14 -20.05
CA LEU A 270 8.67 -1.90 -21.02
C LEU A 270 8.97 -1.04 -22.25
N ARG A 271 10.08 -1.36 -22.91
CA ARG A 271 10.44 -0.80 -24.22
C ARG A 271 10.37 -1.89 -25.29
N ASN A 272 10.03 -1.46 -26.49
CA ASN A 272 10.10 -2.32 -27.66
C ASN A 272 11.56 -2.42 -28.13
N THR A 273 12.10 -3.64 -28.19
CA THR A 273 13.49 -3.87 -28.61
C THR A 273 13.64 -4.01 -30.13
N THR A 274 12.57 -4.38 -30.84
CA THR A 274 12.57 -4.54 -32.31
C THR A 274 12.17 -3.27 -33.06
N GLY A 275 11.56 -2.31 -32.36
CA GLY A 275 11.10 -1.04 -32.90
C GLY A 275 11.49 0.16 -32.04
N SER A 276 10.58 1.12 -31.94
CA SER A 276 10.70 2.27 -31.05
C SER A 276 9.45 2.36 -30.19
N GLY A 277 9.62 2.81 -28.95
CA GLY A 277 8.50 3.03 -28.03
C GLY A 277 8.74 2.43 -26.65
N GLN A 278 8.22 3.13 -25.66
CA GLN A 278 8.22 2.75 -24.26
C GLN A 278 6.80 2.94 -23.73
N GLN A 279 6.25 1.95 -23.03
CA GLN A 279 4.85 1.92 -22.60
C GLN A 279 4.72 1.23 -21.25
N ALA A 280 3.65 1.55 -20.53
CA ALA A 280 3.27 0.84 -19.33
C ALA A 280 2.46 -0.41 -19.71
N PHE A 281 2.65 -1.49 -18.95
CA PHE A 281 1.92 -2.74 -19.09
C PHE A 281 1.48 -3.25 -17.73
N LEU A 282 0.30 -3.87 -17.71
CA LEU A 282 -0.21 -4.61 -16.57
C LEU A 282 0.29 -6.06 -16.68
N LEU A 283 0.85 -6.56 -15.58
CA LEU A 283 1.23 -7.95 -15.39
C LEU A 283 0.21 -8.58 -14.45
N GLU A 284 -0.64 -9.44 -14.97
CA GLU A 284 -1.62 -10.15 -14.16
C GLU A 284 -0.98 -11.38 -13.54
N ASN A 285 -1.19 -11.58 -12.25
CA ASN A 285 -0.78 -12.78 -11.57
C ASN A 285 -1.77 -13.90 -11.88
N VAL A 286 -1.32 -14.97 -12.52
CA VAL A 286 -2.17 -16.10 -12.96
C VAL A 286 -1.62 -17.44 -12.49
N PRO A 287 -2.44 -18.51 -12.45
CA PRO A 287 -1.95 -19.86 -12.21
C PRO A 287 -0.82 -20.24 -13.16
N CYS A 288 0.23 -20.85 -12.61
CA CYS A 288 1.38 -21.27 -13.39
C CYS A 288 0.97 -22.28 -14.48
N ASN A 289 1.33 -21.99 -15.72
CA ASN A 289 1.07 -22.86 -16.88
C ASN A 289 2.36 -23.44 -17.49
N SER A 290 3.53 -23.13 -16.93
CA SER A 290 4.83 -23.56 -17.44
C SER A 290 5.58 -24.42 -16.42
N PRO A 291 6.42 -25.39 -16.84
CA PRO A 291 7.20 -26.20 -15.91
C PRO A 291 8.16 -25.38 -15.03
N GLY A 292 8.56 -24.19 -15.49
CA GLY A 292 9.54 -23.35 -14.80
C GLY A 292 9.03 -22.71 -13.51
N CYS A 293 7.72 -22.45 -13.40
CA CYS A 293 7.09 -21.84 -12.22
C CYS A 293 6.36 -22.86 -11.33
N GLN A 294 6.45 -24.16 -11.64
CA GLN A 294 5.60 -25.18 -11.01
C GLN A 294 5.86 -25.33 -9.50
N SER A 295 7.05 -25.00 -9.03
CA SER A 295 7.42 -24.99 -7.60
C SER A 295 6.75 -23.88 -6.79
N VAL A 296 6.33 -22.78 -7.44
CA VAL A 296 5.64 -21.64 -6.80
C VAL A 296 4.16 -21.57 -7.18
N GLY A 297 3.74 -22.30 -8.22
CA GLY A 297 2.32 -22.45 -8.60
C GLY A 297 1.68 -21.23 -9.27
N ARG A 298 2.38 -20.08 -9.33
CA ARG A 298 1.93 -18.83 -9.97
C ARG A 298 2.95 -18.27 -10.95
N MET A 299 2.49 -17.41 -11.87
CA MET A 299 3.33 -16.67 -12.81
C MET A 299 2.68 -15.35 -13.19
N PHE A 300 3.43 -14.43 -13.78
CA PHE A 300 2.85 -13.25 -14.42
C PHE A 300 2.50 -13.53 -15.88
N GLU A 301 1.41 -12.95 -16.33
CA GLU A 301 1.02 -12.84 -17.73
C GLU A 301 0.92 -11.37 -18.13
N VAL A 302 1.56 -10.99 -19.23
CA VAL A 302 1.53 -9.60 -19.72
C VAL A 302 0.19 -9.33 -20.41
N GLN A 303 -0.57 -8.36 -19.91
CA GLN A 303 -1.81 -7.92 -20.54
C GLN A 303 -1.52 -6.98 -21.71
N TRP A 304 -1.38 -7.55 -22.91
CA TRP A 304 -1.00 -6.82 -24.13
C TRP A 304 -2.10 -5.93 -24.71
N ASP A 305 -3.37 -6.30 -24.52
CA ASP A 305 -4.53 -5.68 -25.19
C ASP A 305 -5.25 -4.62 -24.31
N GLN A 306 -4.51 -3.92 -23.44
CA GLN A 306 -5.03 -2.81 -22.63
C GLN A 306 -5.07 -1.50 -23.43
N SER A 307 -6.23 -1.14 -24.00
CA SER A 307 -6.36 0.01 -24.91
C SER A 307 -5.93 1.34 -24.29
N ASP A 308 -6.37 1.61 -23.05
CA ASP A 308 -6.17 2.89 -22.39
C ASP A 308 -4.72 3.07 -21.94
N LEU A 309 -4.13 2.01 -21.37
CA LEU A 309 -2.71 1.98 -21.00
C LEU A 309 -1.82 2.02 -22.25
N GLY A 310 -2.19 1.29 -23.29
CA GLY A 310 -1.52 1.23 -24.59
C GLY A 310 -1.59 2.52 -25.41
N ALA A 311 -2.52 3.42 -25.10
CA ALA A 311 -2.60 4.75 -25.72
C ALA A 311 -1.51 5.70 -25.19
N ILE A 312 -1.00 5.48 -23.98
CA ILE A 312 0.03 6.32 -23.37
C ILE A 312 1.41 5.89 -23.88
N LYS A 313 1.94 6.67 -24.82
CA LYS A 313 3.30 6.47 -25.35
C LYS A 313 4.35 7.15 -24.47
N ASN A 314 5.57 6.63 -24.52
CA ASN A 314 6.73 7.10 -23.76
C ASN A 314 6.45 7.18 -22.26
N ALA A 315 5.76 6.15 -21.73
CA ALA A 315 5.51 6.03 -20.30
C ALA A 315 6.85 5.85 -19.57
N VAL A 316 7.10 6.65 -18.55
CA VAL A 316 8.32 6.65 -17.73
C VAL A 316 8.15 5.81 -16.48
N MET A 317 6.94 5.84 -15.91
CA MET A 317 6.59 5.17 -14.66
C MET A 317 5.08 4.93 -14.64
N ALA A 318 4.64 3.86 -13.98
CA ALA A 318 3.23 3.59 -13.75
C ALA A 318 3.07 2.98 -12.36
N THR A 319 2.07 3.40 -11.60
CA THR A 319 1.78 2.83 -10.27
C THR A 319 0.28 2.76 -10.05
N PHE A 320 -0.15 1.96 -9.08
CA PHE A 320 -1.53 1.88 -8.64
C PHE A 320 -1.88 2.99 -7.65
N PHE A 321 -3.14 3.42 -7.64
CA PHE A 321 -3.69 4.34 -6.65
C PHE A 321 -5.21 4.21 -6.59
N ASP A 322 -5.82 4.28 -5.41
CA ASP A 322 -7.29 4.27 -5.26
C ASP A 322 -7.80 5.72 -5.34
N ILE A 323 -8.08 6.21 -6.55
CA ILE A 323 -8.42 7.64 -6.79
C ILE A 323 -9.79 7.98 -6.20
N TYR A 324 -10.71 7.00 -6.20
CA TYR A 324 -12.11 7.18 -5.82
C TYR A 324 -12.42 6.75 -4.38
N GLU A 325 -11.43 6.23 -3.65
CA GLU A 325 -11.58 5.71 -2.28
C GLU A 325 -12.64 4.60 -2.20
N ASP A 326 -12.76 3.79 -3.25
CA ASP A 326 -13.72 2.69 -3.35
C ASP A 326 -13.09 1.31 -3.18
N GLY A 327 -11.77 1.25 -2.95
CA GLY A 327 -10.99 0.04 -2.76
C GLY A 327 -10.55 -0.64 -4.06
N ILE A 328 -10.96 -0.13 -5.23
CA ILE A 328 -10.50 -0.60 -6.52
C ILE A 328 -9.27 0.23 -6.91
N LEU A 329 -8.17 -0.44 -7.22
CA LEU A 329 -6.94 0.24 -7.62
C LEU A 329 -7.04 0.74 -9.06
N ASP A 330 -6.98 2.06 -9.23
CA ASP A 330 -6.78 2.75 -10.50
C ASP A 330 -5.28 2.85 -10.83
N MET A 331 -4.95 3.45 -11.98
CA MET A 331 -3.56 3.56 -12.43
C MET A 331 -3.16 5.01 -12.68
N LEU A 332 -1.99 5.38 -12.17
CA LEU A 332 -1.32 6.64 -12.49
C LEU A 332 -0.13 6.34 -13.40
N VAL A 333 -0.04 7.03 -14.53
CA VAL A 333 1.04 6.86 -15.51
C VAL A 333 1.72 8.18 -15.78
N LEU A 334 3.03 8.23 -15.56
CA LEU A 334 3.87 9.36 -15.92
C LEU A 334 4.43 9.12 -17.32
N SER A 335 4.32 10.09 -18.22
CA SER A 335 4.84 9.98 -19.59
C SER A 335 5.64 11.21 -20.00
N GLN A 336 6.52 11.04 -20.98
CA GLN A 336 7.27 12.15 -21.57
C GLN A 336 6.85 12.37 -23.03
N ALA A 337 6.22 13.52 -23.30
CA ALA A 337 5.82 13.85 -24.66
C ALA A 337 7.05 14.08 -25.55
N GLU A 338 6.99 13.62 -26.80
CA GLU A 338 8.10 13.73 -27.74
C GLU A 338 8.49 15.20 -27.98
N GLY A 339 9.79 15.49 -27.88
CA GLY A 339 10.33 16.85 -28.03
C GLY A 339 10.03 17.81 -26.88
N LYS A 340 9.38 17.36 -25.80
CA LYS A 340 9.14 18.16 -24.59
C LYS A 340 9.94 17.62 -23.41
N SER A 341 10.48 18.54 -22.60
CA SER A 341 11.11 18.19 -21.32
C SER A 341 10.09 17.75 -20.28
N ASP A 342 8.88 18.30 -20.36
CA ASP A 342 7.89 18.20 -19.30
C ASP A 342 7.20 16.84 -19.29
N LEU A 343 7.03 16.30 -18.08
CA LEU A 343 6.33 15.06 -17.85
C LEU A 343 4.82 15.34 -17.70
N VAL A 344 4.01 14.40 -18.17
CA VAL A 344 2.55 14.44 -18.09
C VAL A 344 2.07 13.28 -17.26
N ILE A 345 1.24 13.57 -16.26
CA ILE A 345 0.56 12.58 -15.42
C ILE A 345 -0.79 12.25 -16.05
N HIS A 346 -1.04 10.98 -16.27
CA HIS A 346 -2.31 10.42 -16.69
C HIS A 346 -2.92 9.63 -15.53
N ALA A 347 -4.22 9.78 -15.34
CA ALA A 347 -4.99 8.99 -14.37
C ALA A 347 -5.99 8.14 -15.16
N LEU A 348 -5.86 6.82 -15.06
CA LEU A 348 -6.70 5.85 -15.74
C LEU A 348 -7.60 5.19 -14.71
N LYS A 349 -8.90 5.34 -14.88
CA LYS A 349 -9.88 4.68 -14.04
C LYS A 349 -9.91 3.18 -14.35
N ASN A 350 -9.79 2.35 -13.33
CA ASN A 350 -10.06 0.93 -13.45
C ASN A 350 -11.58 0.70 -13.42
N ASN A 351 -12.16 0.41 -14.58
CA ASN A 351 -13.59 0.09 -14.70
C ASN A 351 -13.88 -1.39 -14.38
N PHE A 352 -13.16 -1.96 -13.42
CA PHE A 352 -13.38 -3.31 -12.96
C PHE A 352 -14.75 -3.40 -12.27
N GLU A 353 -15.77 -3.75 -13.05
CA GLU A 353 -17.08 -4.13 -12.55
C GLU A 353 -16.95 -5.55 -11.99
N SER A 354 -16.91 -5.71 -10.66
CA SER A 354 -16.86 -7.06 -10.12
C SER A 354 -17.69 -7.30 -8.86
N ASP A 355 -18.14 -8.55 -8.78
CA ASP A 355 -18.66 -9.23 -7.60
C ASP A 355 -17.53 -9.71 -6.66
N ALA A 356 -16.31 -9.18 -6.79
CA ALA A 356 -15.19 -9.50 -5.91
C ALA A 356 -15.13 -8.53 -4.72
N TYR A 357 -14.71 -9.07 -3.59
CA TYR A 357 -14.65 -8.34 -2.34
C TYR A 357 -13.21 -7.96 -2.00
N PHE A 358 -13.05 -6.90 -1.20
CA PHE A 358 -11.74 -6.50 -0.68
C PHE A 358 -11.83 -6.16 0.81
N VAL A 359 -10.67 -6.05 1.45
CA VAL A 359 -10.50 -5.31 2.70
C VAL A 359 -9.36 -4.31 2.53
N LYS A 360 -9.62 -3.04 2.85
CA LYS A 360 -8.61 -1.97 2.84
C LYS A 360 -8.20 -1.70 4.28
N VAL A 361 -6.92 -1.85 4.62
CA VAL A 361 -6.42 -1.68 6.00
C VAL A 361 -5.38 -0.58 6.03
N MET A 362 -5.58 0.40 6.91
CA MET A 362 -4.60 1.45 7.18
C MET A 362 -4.20 1.38 8.65
N VAL A 363 -2.91 1.19 8.91
CA VAL A 363 -2.37 1.18 10.27
C VAL A 363 -1.70 2.51 10.56
N LEU A 364 -2.12 3.15 11.64
CA LEU A 364 -1.66 4.48 12.03
C LEU A 364 -0.52 4.40 13.04
N SER A 365 0.22 5.50 13.24
CA SER A 365 1.29 5.61 14.26
C SER A 365 0.79 5.28 15.68
N GLY A 366 -0.45 5.66 16.00
CA GLY A 366 -1.08 5.34 17.27
C GLY A 366 -0.34 5.98 18.46
N LEU A 367 0.19 7.20 18.30
CA LEU A 367 0.83 7.99 19.36
C LEU A 367 -0.19 8.58 20.35
N CYS A 368 -1.41 8.81 19.90
CA CYS A 368 -2.56 9.25 20.69
C CYS A 368 -3.87 8.69 20.12
N SER A 369 -4.98 8.76 20.88
CA SER A 369 -6.27 8.16 20.48
C SER A 369 -7.50 9.06 20.62
N ASN A 370 -7.56 9.97 21.60
CA ASN A 370 -8.66 10.93 21.76
C ASN A 370 -8.13 12.31 22.17
N ASP A 371 -7.20 12.37 23.12
CA ASP A 371 -6.60 13.60 23.62
C ASP A 371 -5.19 13.79 23.05
N CYS A 372 -5.09 14.19 21.79
CA CYS A 372 -3.79 14.46 21.17
C CYS A 372 -3.28 15.86 21.53
N PRO A 373 -1.95 16.06 21.53
CA PRO A 373 -1.37 17.40 21.64
C PRO A 373 -2.03 18.38 20.64
N GLU A 374 -2.16 19.65 21.04
CA GLU A 374 -2.73 20.72 20.22
C GLU A 374 -4.18 20.50 19.71
N ASP A 375 -4.97 19.66 20.38
CA ASP A 375 -6.34 19.30 19.98
C ASP A 375 -6.42 18.73 18.54
N VAL A 376 -5.31 18.15 18.04
CA VAL A 376 -5.25 17.50 16.73
C VAL A 376 -6.18 16.30 16.74
N LYS A 377 -6.85 16.06 15.59
CA LYS A 377 -7.72 14.88 15.49
C LYS A 377 -6.87 13.61 15.59
N PRO A 378 -7.28 12.63 16.41
CA PRO A 378 -6.46 11.49 16.79
C PRO A 378 -6.34 10.39 15.73
N TYR A 379 -6.59 10.72 14.47
CA TYR A 379 -6.52 9.74 13.39
C TYR A 379 -5.07 9.49 12.93
N GLY A 380 -4.07 10.09 13.58
CA GLY A 380 -2.64 9.83 13.34
C GLY A 380 -2.22 9.98 11.88
N VAL A 381 -1.05 9.43 11.58
CA VAL A 381 -0.48 9.35 10.22
C VAL A 381 -0.16 7.89 9.91
N ASN A 382 -0.20 7.51 8.63
CA ASN A 382 0.20 6.18 8.18
C ASN A 382 1.65 5.87 8.59
N GLN A 383 1.86 4.70 9.17
CA GLN A 383 3.16 4.30 9.72
C GLN A 383 3.94 3.40 8.73
N PRO A 384 5.28 3.55 8.58
CA PRO A 384 6.13 2.59 7.89
C PRO A 384 6.40 1.33 8.72
N GLY A 385 6.25 0.16 8.10
CA GLY A 385 6.57 -1.14 8.71
C GLY A 385 5.43 -1.96 9.32
N PRO A 386 4.21 -1.46 9.61
CA PRO A 386 3.12 -2.35 10.01
C PRO A 386 2.89 -3.46 8.99
N TYR A 387 2.50 -4.62 9.51
CA TYR A 387 2.23 -5.79 8.71
C TYR A 387 0.79 -6.23 8.92
N VAL A 388 0.08 -6.50 7.82
CA VAL A 388 -1.30 -6.95 7.82
C VAL A 388 -1.36 -8.31 7.18
N SER A 389 -2.01 -9.26 7.84
CA SER A 389 -2.31 -10.56 7.23
C SER A 389 -3.72 -10.99 7.56
N TYR A 390 -4.31 -11.80 6.68
CA TYR A 390 -5.58 -12.42 6.96
C TYR A 390 -5.55 -13.92 6.72
N THR A 391 -6.52 -14.57 7.33
CA THR A 391 -6.90 -15.95 7.03
C THR A 391 -8.41 -16.01 6.90
N THR A 392 -8.89 -16.65 5.85
CA THR A 392 -10.32 -16.87 5.60
C THR A 392 -10.54 -18.20 4.88
N THR A 393 -11.79 -18.63 4.76
CA THR A 393 -12.17 -19.85 4.07
C THR A 393 -12.97 -19.51 2.81
N ASP A 394 -12.57 -20.05 1.67
CA ASP A 394 -13.32 -19.88 0.43
C ASP A 394 -14.65 -20.67 0.43
N SER A 395 -15.50 -20.45 -0.57
CA SER A 395 -16.77 -21.18 -0.69
C SER A 395 -16.64 -22.70 -0.92
N ASN A 396 -15.43 -23.19 -1.24
CA ASN A 396 -15.12 -24.61 -1.38
C ASN A 396 -14.56 -25.22 -0.08
N GLY A 397 -14.37 -24.42 0.98
CA GLY A 397 -13.79 -24.87 2.24
C GLY A 397 -12.26 -24.85 2.28
N ASN A 398 -11.59 -24.28 1.29
CA ASN A 398 -10.13 -24.14 1.29
C ASN A 398 -9.72 -22.90 2.09
N LEU A 399 -8.61 -23.01 2.82
CA LEU A 399 -8.01 -21.88 3.50
C LEU A 399 -7.38 -20.93 2.47
N LYS A 400 -7.67 -19.64 2.61
CA LYS A 400 -7.06 -18.56 1.85
C LYS A 400 -6.34 -17.64 2.82
N ASN A 401 -5.07 -17.37 2.52
CA ASN A 401 -4.25 -16.42 3.25
C ASN A 401 -3.86 -15.29 2.31
N ALA A 402 -3.62 -14.13 2.88
CA ALA A 402 -2.89 -13.07 2.19
C ALA A 402 -2.18 -12.22 3.23
N SER A 403 -1.13 -11.53 2.79
CA SER A 403 -0.37 -10.65 3.65
C SER A 403 0.28 -9.50 2.88
N ALA A 404 0.44 -8.36 3.55
CA ALA A 404 1.07 -7.18 2.98
C ALA A 404 1.71 -6.31 4.07
N GLY A 405 2.89 -5.79 3.78
CA GLY A 405 3.52 -4.72 4.56
C GLY A 405 3.05 -3.34 4.11
N GLN A 406 2.83 -2.43 5.07
CA GLN A 406 2.53 -1.03 4.79
C GLN A 406 3.83 -0.21 4.73
N LEU A 407 4.03 0.51 3.62
CA LEU A 407 5.13 1.47 3.45
C LEU A 407 6.51 0.89 3.79
N SER A 408 6.81 -0.30 3.29
CA SER A 408 8.08 -0.99 3.48
C SER A 408 9.26 -0.36 2.74
N GLN A 409 9.03 0.46 1.72
CA GLN A 409 10.09 1.09 0.91
C GLN A 409 9.77 2.56 0.60
N SER A 410 10.75 3.45 0.71
CA SER A 410 10.58 4.90 0.47
C SER A 410 11.51 5.51 -0.58
N ALA A 411 12.56 4.80 -0.99
CA ALA A 411 13.59 5.30 -1.89
C ALA A 411 13.28 5.01 -3.36
N HIS A 412 13.79 5.85 -4.27
CA HIS A 412 13.85 5.59 -5.72
C HIS A 412 12.51 5.29 -6.39
N PHE A 413 11.48 6.08 -6.05
CA PHE A 413 10.13 5.92 -6.60
C PHE A 413 9.49 4.56 -6.32
N SER A 414 9.61 4.08 -5.07
CA SER A 414 8.87 2.90 -4.59
C SER A 414 7.36 3.04 -4.74
N LEU A 415 6.82 4.27 -4.59
CA LEU A 415 5.42 4.65 -4.82
C LEU A 415 4.38 3.71 -4.16
N GLN A 416 4.72 3.19 -2.97
CA GLN A 416 3.81 2.36 -2.20
C GLN A 416 2.64 3.17 -1.64
N LEU A 417 1.50 2.50 -1.49
CA LEU A 417 0.29 3.10 -0.93
C LEU A 417 0.41 3.25 0.60
N PRO A 418 -0.25 4.27 1.19
CA PRO A 418 -0.25 4.48 2.64
C PRO A 418 -1.18 3.52 3.40
N TYR A 419 -1.71 2.51 2.72
CA TYR A 419 -2.63 1.49 3.21
C TYR A 419 -2.40 0.21 2.39
N THR A 420 -2.90 -0.92 2.89
CA THR A 420 -2.93 -2.18 2.15
C THR A 420 -4.34 -2.44 1.63
N VAL A 421 -4.44 -2.92 0.38
CA VAL A 421 -5.69 -3.43 -0.19
C VAL A 421 -5.46 -4.91 -0.45
N LEU A 422 -6.28 -5.74 0.17
CA LEU A 422 -6.20 -7.19 0.02
C LEU A 422 -7.49 -7.69 -0.62
N GLY A 423 -7.38 -8.26 -1.83
CA GLY A 423 -8.51 -8.89 -2.51
C GLY A 423 -8.93 -10.18 -1.84
N LEU A 424 -10.24 -10.41 -1.81
CA LEU A 424 -10.87 -11.58 -1.21
C LEU A 424 -11.49 -12.50 -2.26
N GLY A 425 -11.57 -12.06 -3.52
CA GLY A 425 -12.27 -12.77 -4.59
C GLY A 425 -13.78 -12.72 -4.41
N ARG A 426 -14.51 -13.57 -5.13
CA ARG A 426 -15.99 -13.52 -5.27
C ARG A 426 -16.79 -14.12 -4.11
N SER A 427 -16.13 -14.80 -3.17
CA SER A 427 -16.82 -15.68 -2.21
C SER A 427 -16.41 -15.42 -0.77
N ALA A 428 -16.37 -14.15 -0.36
CA ALA A 428 -16.11 -13.78 1.04
C ALA A 428 -17.40 -13.30 1.71
N ASN A 429 -17.91 -14.06 2.68
CA ASN A 429 -19.02 -13.59 3.53
C ASN A 429 -18.50 -12.70 4.67
N PHE A 430 -17.37 -13.09 5.25
CA PHE A 430 -16.62 -12.37 6.26
C PHE A 430 -15.18 -12.87 6.26
N LEU A 431 -14.27 -12.06 6.77
CA LEU A 431 -12.89 -12.48 7.03
C LEU A 431 -12.84 -13.15 8.40
N ASP A 432 -12.33 -14.38 8.47
CA ASP A 432 -12.30 -15.15 9.73
C ASP A 432 -11.36 -14.47 10.73
N HIS A 433 -10.12 -14.21 10.29
CA HIS A 433 -9.06 -13.62 11.11
C HIS A 433 -8.31 -12.56 10.33
N LEU A 434 -8.13 -11.38 10.92
CA LEU A 434 -7.24 -10.31 10.47
C LEU A 434 -6.22 -10.04 11.56
N PHE A 435 -4.94 -10.17 11.24
CA PHE A 435 -3.84 -9.86 12.13
C PHE A 435 -3.18 -8.56 11.69
N VAL A 436 -2.86 -7.71 12.66
CA VAL A 436 -2.01 -6.54 12.45
C VAL A 436 -0.87 -6.58 13.45
N GLY A 437 0.35 -6.48 12.95
CA GLY A 437 1.56 -6.33 13.74
C GLY A 437 2.25 -5.00 13.48
N ILE A 438 3.01 -4.55 14.47
CA ILE A 438 3.85 -3.33 14.39
C ILE A 438 5.28 -3.66 14.88
N PRO A 439 6.27 -2.85 14.49
CA PRO A 439 7.67 -3.05 14.90
C PRO A 439 7.87 -3.18 16.42
N ARG A 440 8.84 -3.99 16.84
CA ARG A 440 9.17 -4.20 18.27
C ARG A 440 10.09 -3.10 18.80
N LYS A 441 9.91 -2.75 20.08
CA LYS A 441 10.87 -1.90 20.81
C LYS A 441 12.09 -2.71 21.25
N PRO A 442 13.29 -2.09 21.34
CA PRO A 442 14.47 -2.73 21.90
C PRO A 442 14.23 -3.35 23.28
N GLY A 443 14.54 -4.64 23.42
CA GLY A 443 14.38 -5.41 24.65
C GLY A 443 13.03 -6.12 24.79
N GLU A 444 12.09 -5.91 23.86
CA GLU A 444 10.79 -6.57 23.86
C GLU A 444 10.83 -7.88 23.09
N THR A 445 10.53 -8.98 23.78
CA THR A 445 10.60 -10.33 23.19
C THR A 445 9.29 -10.78 22.55
N ALA A 446 8.15 -10.23 23.00
CA ALA A 446 6.84 -10.55 22.46
C ALA A 446 6.57 -9.75 21.18
N ALA A 447 5.90 -10.37 20.22
CA ALA A 447 5.38 -9.67 19.06
C ALA A 447 4.25 -8.71 19.47
N ARG A 448 4.30 -7.47 18.96
CA ARG A 448 3.24 -6.47 19.15
C ARG A 448 2.21 -6.67 18.05
N MET A 449 1.22 -7.52 18.30
CA MET A 449 0.19 -7.84 17.34
C MET A 449 -1.20 -7.91 17.98
N LYS A 450 -2.24 -7.60 17.19
CA LYS A 450 -3.64 -7.86 17.55
C LYS A 450 -4.35 -8.58 16.43
N GLU A 451 -5.26 -9.45 16.83
CA GLU A 451 -6.22 -10.13 15.98
C GLU A 451 -7.60 -9.48 16.06
N TRP A 452 -8.27 -9.34 14.91
CA TRP A 452 -9.69 -9.07 14.81
C TRP A 452 -10.37 -10.21 14.04
N MET A 453 -11.56 -10.59 14.49
CA MET A 453 -12.34 -11.66 13.87
C MET A 453 -13.57 -11.10 13.17
N ALA A 454 -14.07 -11.85 12.19
CA ALA A 454 -15.33 -11.57 11.48
C ALA A 454 -15.40 -10.15 10.87
N ILE A 455 -14.35 -9.75 10.14
CA ILE A 455 -14.33 -8.47 9.45
C ILE A 455 -15.26 -8.51 8.23
N ILE A 456 -16.06 -7.46 8.07
CA ILE A 456 -17.02 -7.32 6.97
C ILE A 456 -16.25 -6.97 5.68
N PRO A 457 -16.45 -7.68 4.56
CA PRO A 457 -15.82 -7.33 3.28
C PRO A 457 -16.32 -5.97 2.72
N ASN A 458 -15.62 -5.43 1.73
CA ASN A 458 -15.87 -4.10 1.13
C ASN A 458 -15.87 -2.98 2.18
N SER A 459 -14.95 -3.09 3.13
CA SER A 459 -14.79 -2.14 4.21
C SER A 459 -13.37 -1.59 4.23
N GLN A 460 -13.27 -0.38 4.76
CA GLN A 460 -12.01 0.25 5.11
C GLN A 460 -11.84 0.15 6.62
N LEU A 461 -10.74 -0.45 7.06
CA LEU A 461 -10.38 -0.61 8.46
C LEU A 461 -9.21 0.30 8.79
N ILE A 462 -9.45 1.25 9.70
CA ILE A 462 -8.41 2.12 10.25
C ILE A 462 -8.01 1.57 11.61
N VAL A 463 -6.78 1.06 11.72
CA VAL A 463 -6.24 0.45 12.93
C VAL A 463 -5.42 1.46 13.71
N ILE A 464 -5.76 1.65 14.98
CA ILE A 464 -5.12 2.59 15.89
C ILE A 464 -4.42 1.76 16.99
N PRO A 465 -3.09 1.54 16.89
CA PRO A 465 -2.33 0.74 17.83
C PRO A 465 -2.00 1.51 19.12
N PHE A 466 -3.04 1.92 19.85
CA PHE A 466 -2.92 2.68 21.10
C PHE A 466 -3.67 2.00 22.26
N PRO A 467 -3.08 1.90 23.47
CA PRO A 467 -1.67 2.13 23.77
C PRO A 467 -0.77 1.11 23.07
N GLN A 468 0.37 1.58 22.58
CA GLN A 468 1.36 0.85 21.81
C GLN A 468 1.85 -0.46 22.45
N ASP A 469 1.99 -0.49 23.78
CA ASP A 469 2.54 -1.62 24.54
C ASP A 469 1.45 -2.59 25.03
N GLN A 470 0.18 -2.32 24.71
CA GLN A 470 -0.96 -3.16 25.09
C GLN A 470 -1.78 -3.54 23.86
N PRO A 471 -1.34 -4.53 23.06
CA PRO A 471 -2.03 -4.91 21.83
C PRO A 471 -3.50 -5.23 22.03
N SER A 472 -3.90 -5.86 23.14
CA SER A 472 -5.31 -6.15 23.44
C SER A 472 -6.22 -4.90 23.46
N SER A 473 -5.69 -3.74 23.83
CA SER A 473 -6.42 -2.47 23.94
C SER A 473 -6.54 -1.72 22.61
N TRP A 474 -5.84 -2.14 21.55
CA TRP A 474 -5.87 -1.45 20.26
C TRP A 474 -7.29 -1.42 19.68
N SER A 475 -7.60 -0.36 18.96
CA SER A 475 -8.92 -0.18 18.37
C SER A 475 -8.85 -0.19 16.85
N ALA A 476 -9.95 -0.55 16.21
CA ALA A 476 -10.09 -0.45 14.77
C ALA A 476 -11.44 0.19 14.45
N LYS A 477 -11.44 1.18 13.54
CA LYS A 477 -12.63 1.87 13.06
C LYS A 477 -12.96 1.33 11.68
N LEU A 478 -14.15 0.75 11.55
CA LEU A 478 -14.66 0.20 10.30
C LEU A 478 -15.50 1.27 9.58
N TYR A 479 -15.12 1.59 8.36
CA TYR A 479 -15.89 2.42 7.46
C TYR A 479 -16.42 1.56 6.33
N LEU A 480 -17.73 1.63 6.10
CA LEU A 480 -18.37 0.96 4.99
C LEU A 480 -18.46 1.93 3.84
N THR A 481 -17.96 1.56 2.66
CA THR A 481 -18.13 2.36 1.45
C THR A 481 -19.63 2.36 1.11
N PRO A 482 -20.33 3.50 1.21
CA PRO A 482 -21.77 3.52 0.95
C PRO A 482 -21.99 3.27 -0.55
N SER A 483 -22.54 2.11 -0.90
CA SER A 483 -22.98 1.85 -2.27
C SER A 483 -24.04 2.89 -2.66
N ASN A 484 -23.98 3.41 -3.89
CA ASN A 484 -25.01 4.31 -4.45
C ASN A 484 -26.44 3.76 -4.31
N SER A 485 -26.56 2.43 -4.18
CA SER A 485 -27.83 1.73 -4.02
C SER A 485 -28.39 1.77 -2.60
N VAL A 486 -27.63 2.18 -1.57
CA VAL A 486 -28.11 2.20 -0.16
C VAL A 486 -29.30 3.14 0.02
N LEU A 487 -29.29 4.30 -0.65
CA LEU A 487 -30.42 5.23 -0.59
C LEU A 487 -31.64 4.65 -1.30
N LEU A 488 -31.44 4.00 -2.45
CA LEU A 488 -32.51 3.37 -3.22
C LEU A 488 -33.13 2.19 -2.48
N THR A 489 -32.33 1.35 -1.82
CA THR A 489 -32.83 0.24 -0.99
C THR A 489 -33.55 0.75 0.25
N ALA A 490 -33.08 1.83 0.89
CA ALA A 490 -33.79 2.47 1.99
C ALA A 490 -35.15 3.02 1.54
N ILE A 491 -35.21 3.71 0.39
CA ILE A 491 -36.47 4.20 -0.19
C ILE A 491 -37.42 3.03 -0.51
N ALA A 492 -36.90 1.96 -1.12
CA ALA A 492 -37.69 0.77 -1.42
C ALA A 492 -38.24 0.10 -0.15
N LEU A 493 -37.40 -0.04 0.89
CA LEU A 493 -37.80 -0.60 2.18
C LEU A 493 -38.90 0.23 2.85
N ILE A 494 -38.74 1.56 2.88
CA ILE A 494 -39.76 2.47 3.40
C ILE A 494 -41.07 2.31 2.60
N GLY A 495 -40.98 2.23 1.27
CA GLY A 495 -42.12 2.00 0.39
C GLY A 495 -42.87 0.70 0.72
N VAL A 496 -42.15 -0.40 0.92
CA VAL A 496 -42.71 -1.70 1.32
C VAL A 496 -43.35 -1.63 2.70
N CYS A 497 -42.68 -1.01 3.68
CA CYS A 497 -43.23 -0.83 5.03
C CYS A 497 -44.55 -0.03 5.01
N VAL A 498 -44.60 1.08 4.26
CA VAL A 498 -45.82 1.89 4.12
C VAL A 498 -46.92 1.09 3.45
N PHE A 499 -46.61 0.35 2.39
CA PHE A 499 -47.58 -0.50 1.71
C PHE A 499 -48.20 -1.56 2.64
N ILE A 500 -47.37 -2.23 3.44
CA ILE A 500 -47.84 -3.20 4.44
C ILE A 500 -48.71 -2.52 5.50
N LEU A 501 -48.32 -1.35 6.01
CA LEU A 501 -49.11 -0.58 6.98
C LEU A 501 -50.49 -0.19 6.44
N VAL A 502 -50.58 0.19 5.16
CA VAL A 502 -51.86 0.50 4.51
C VAL A 502 -52.76 -0.75 4.46
N ILE A 503 -52.22 -1.91 4.08
CA ILE A 503 -52.98 -3.17 4.08
C ILE A 503 -53.47 -3.51 5.48
N ILE A 504 -52.60 -3.42 6.49
CA ILE A 504 -52.97 -3.67 7.89
C ILE A 504 -54.08 -2.69 8.33
N GLY A 505 -53.95 -1.40 7.99
CA GLY A 505 -54.97 -0.40 8.32
C GLY A 505 -56.32 -0.67 7.67
N ILE A 506 -56.34 -1.09 6.40
CA ILE A 506 -57.58 -1.47 5.69
C ILE A 506 -58.21 -2.70 6.35
N LEU A 507 -57.42 -3.73 6.64
CA LEU A 507 -57.90 -4.95 7.28
C LEU A 507 -58.46 -4.66 8.67
N HIS A 508 -57.75 -3.87 9.48
CA HIS A 508 -58.19 -3.49 10.81
C HIS A 508 -59.47 -2.64 10.77
N TRP A 509 -59.63 -1.78 9.77
CA TRP A 509 -60.88 -1.02 9.59
C TRP A 509 -62.05 -1.93 9.19
N LYS A 510 -61.82 -2.93 8.33
CA LYS A 510 -62.85 -3.92 7.98
C LYS A 510 -63.24 -4.79 9.18
N GLU A 511 -62.28 -5.20 9.98
CA GLU A 511 -62.48 -5.95 11.22
C GLU A 511 -63.30 -5.12 12.22
N LYS A 512 -62.89 -3.88 12.51
CA LYS A 512 -63.64 -2.97 13.39
C LYS A 512 -65.09 -2.75 12.92
N LYS A 513 -65.31 -2.66 11.61
CA LYS A 513 -66.66 -2.52 11.03
C LYS A 513 -67.48 -3.81 11.14
N ALA A 514 -66.85 -4.99 11.13
CA ALA A 514 -67.51 -6.25 11.37
C ALA A 514 -67.92 -6.38 12.85
N ASP A 515 -67.02 -6.07 13.78
CA ASP A 515 -67.29 -6.04 15.23
C ASP A 515 -68.43 -5.07 15.57
N ASP A 516 -68.43 -3.87 14.97
CA ASP A 516 -69.51 -2.90 15.18
C ASP A 516 -70.86 -3.39 14.63
N ARG A 517 -70.87 -4.25 13.60
CA ARG A 517 -72.09 -4.89 13.10
C ARG A 517 -72.58 -6.00 14.02
N GLU A 518 -71.67 -6.84 14.53
CA GLU A 518 -72.01 -7.91 15.49
C GLU A 518 -72.58 -7.33 16.78
N LYS A 519 -71.94 -6.30 17.35
CA LYS A 519 -72.46 -5.60 18.55
C LYS A 519 -73.86 -5.04 18.35
N ARG A 520 -74.19 -4.52 17.16
CA ARG A 520 -75.55 -4.05 16.83
C ARG A 520 -76.55 -5.20 16.71
N GLN A 521 -76.14 -6.35 16.19
CA GLN A 521 -76.99 -7.55 16.12
C GLN A 521 -77.28 -8.13 17.50
N GLU A 522 -76.28 -8.17 18.39
CA GLU A 522 -76.47 -8.57 19.79
C GLU A 522 -77.42 -7.62 20.53
N ALA A 523 -77.26 -6.30 20.37
CA ALA A 523 -78.15 -5.31 20.97
C ALA A 523 -79.61 -5.43 20.49
N HIS A 524 -79.85 -5.81 19.23
CA HIS A 524 -81.20 -6.10 18.73
C HIS A 524 -81.78 -7.43 19.27
N ARG A 525 -80.94 -8.40 19.62
CA ARG A 525 -81.36 -9.67 20.23
C ARG A 525 -81.90 -9.45 21.65
N PHE A 526 -81.30 -8.55 22.42
CA PHE A 526 -81.76 -8.19 23.78
C PHE A 526 -83.14 -7.52 23.81
N HIS A 527 -83.58 -6.87 22.72
CA HIS A 527 -84.92 -6.28 22.66
C HIS A 527 -86.05 -7.29 22.43
N PHE A 528 -85.76 -8.51 21.96
CA PHE A 528 -86.76 -9.56 21.73
C PHE A 528 -86.94 -10.51 22.93
N ASP A 529 -86.02 -10.53 23.89
CA ASP A 529 -86.13 -11.32 25.13
C ASP A 529 -86.89 -10.58 26.26
N ALA A 530 -87.28 -9.32 26.02
CA ALA A 530 -87.98 -8.45 26.99
C ALA A 530 -89.45 -8.15 26.60
N MET A 531 -90.00 -8.87 25.64
CA MET A 531 -91.42 -8.85 25.24
C MET A 531 -91.95 -10.28 25.28
#